data_AF-A0A2E3MA69-F1
#
_entry.id   AF-A0A2E3MA69-F1
#
_cell.length_a   1.000
_cell.length_b   1.000
_cell.length_c   1.000
_cell.angle_alpha   90.00
_cell.angle_beta   90.00
_cell.angle_gamma   90.00
#
_symmetry.space_group_name_H-M   'P 1'
#
loop_
_entity.id
_entity.type
_entity.pdbx_description
1 polymer ?
#
loop_
_entity_poly.entity_id
_entity_poly.type
_entity_poly.pdbx_seq_one_letter_code
_entity_poly.pdbx_strand_id
1 'polypeptide(L)'
;MEYLLNALKKLLLSIGLNASIADWSSILALVIASLLVIFLLDFIIRTIIRVIFSKIASRSKTNFDDIMVAHKVPRNIAHIFPLILAYKTIPNIFFEHPQWKFFFEKFILVIGISLVIWGLSSIFRSIRDFLKTFDRLKDKPIDSYIQVLMIFIWLTGVFAVFAVVSGITFWEFMAGLGTVSAVIILVFKDTILGFVASIQGSV
;
A
#
# COMPACT_ATOMS: atom_id res chain seq x y z
N MET A 1 -19.08 -12.86 -10.15
CA MET A 1 -18.52 -13.89 -9.26
C MET A 1 -19.61 -14.76 -8.65
N GLU A 2 -20.67 -14.18 -8.10
CA GLU A 2 -21.80 -14.93 -7.51
C GLU A 2 -22.43 -15.96 -8.47
N TYR A 3 -22.74 -15.56 -9.70
CA TYR A 3 -23.26 -16.48 -10.72
C TYR A 3 -22.32 -17.67 -10.99
N LEU A 4 -21.01 -17.41 -11.08
CA LEU A 4 -20.00 -18.46 -11.34
C LEU A 4 -19.84 -19.40 -10.15
N LEU A 5 -19.85 -18.88 -8.92
CA LEU A 5 -19.81 -19.71 -7.71
C LEU A 5 -21.03 -20.62 -7.64
N ASN A 6 -22.22 -20.05 -7.85
CA ASN A 6 -23.47 -20.80 -7.82
C ASN A 6 -23.54 -21.88 -8.92
N ALA A 7 -23.01 -21.59 -10.11
CA ALA A 7 -22.93 -22.56 -11.21
C ALA A 7 -22.00 -23.73 -10.87
N LEU A 8 -20.79 -23.45 -10.35
CA LEU A 8 -19.83 -24.47 -9.92
C LEU A 8 -20.38 -25.33 -8.77
N LYS A 9 -20.99 -24.69 -7.77
CA LYS A 9 -21.61 -25.35 -6.62
C LYS A 9 -22.71 -26.31 -7.07
N LYS A 10 -23.60 -25.88 -7.98
CA LYS A 10 -24.64 -26.75 -8.56
C LYS A 10 -24.06 -27.94 -9.32
N LEU A 11 -22.99 -27.74 -10.08
CA LEU A 11 -22.33 -28.83 -10.81
C LEU A 11 -21.72 -29.85 -9.84
N LEU A 12 -21.03 -29.40 -8.80
CA LEU A 12 -20.42 -30.27 -7.79
C LEU A 12 -21.47 -31.02 -6.96
N LEU A 13 -22.59 -30.37 -6.62
CA LEU A 13 -23.74 -31.02 -5.99
C LEU A 13 -24.35 -32.09 -6.89
N SER A 14 -24.44 -31.86 -8.21
CA SER A 14 -24.96 -32.86 -9.15
C SER A 14 -24.08 -34.11 -9.31
N ILE A 15 -22.80 -34.01 -8.94
CA ILE A 15 -21.84 -35.13 -8.89
C ILE A 15 -21.99 -35.94 -7.59
N GLY A 16 -22.86 -35.52 -6.66
CA GLY A 16 -23.13 -36.20 -5.39
C GLY A 16 -22.25 -35.76 -4.24
N LEU A 17 -21.52 -34.64 -4.37
CA LEU A 17 -20.73 -34.09 -3.27
C LEU A 17 -21.63 -33.48 -2.19
N ASN A 18 -21.17 -33.58 -0.94
CA ASN A 18 -21.79 -32.90 0.19
C ASN A 18 -21.78 -31.37 -0.03
N ALA A 19 -22.86 -30.67 0.35
CA ALA A 19 -23.01 -29.23 0.25
C ALA A 19 -21.82 -28.42 0.79
N SER A 20 -21.26 -28.79 1.94
CA SER A 20 -20.09 -28.10 2.50
C SER A 20 -18.83 -28.29 1.64
N ILE A 21 -18.62 -29.50 1.10
CA ILE A 21 -17.46 -29.82 0.26
C ILE A 21 -17.60 -29.12 -1.09
N ALA A 22 -18.80 -29.14 -1.69
CA ALA A 22 -19.10 -28.46 -2.94
C ALA A 22 -18.88 -26.93 -2.84
N ASP A 23 -19.23 -26.33 -1.70
CA ASP A 23 -19.04 -24.91 -1.45
C ASP A 23 -17.57 -24.50 -1.40
N TRP A 24 -16.79 -25.10 -0.48
CA TRP A 24 -15.37 -24.77 -0.30
C TRP A 24 -14.53 -25.10 -1.53
N SER A 25 -14.83 -26.19 -2.24
CA SER A 25 -14.13 -26.53 -3.48
C SER A 25 -14.44 -25.56 -4.62
N SER A 26 -15.68 -25.07 -4.72
CA SER A 26 -16.05 -24.02 -5.69
C SER A 26 -15.30 -22.71 -5.41
N ILE A 27 -15.24 -22.30 -4.14
CA ILE A 27 -14.48 -21.12 -3.71
C ILE A 27 -13.00 -21.27 -4.07
N LEU A 28 -12.39 -22.40 -3.71
CA LEU A 28 -10.97 -22.66 -3.97
C LEU A 28 -10.66 -22.67 -5.46
N ALA A 29 -11.49 -23.31 -6.28
CA ALA A 29 -11.35 -23.31 -7.73
C ALA A 29 -11.42 -21.90 -8.32
N LEU A 30 -12.38 -21.07 -7.87
CA LEU A 30 -12.51 -19.69 -8.33
C LEU A 30 -11.35 -18.80 -7.87
N VAL A 31 -10.84 -18.99 -6.65
CA VAL A 31 -9.67 -18.25 -6.16
C VAL A 31 -8.45 -18.57 -7.02
N ILE A 32 -8.18 -19.85 -7.28
CA ILE A 32 -7.06 -20.26 -8.14
C ILE A 32 -7.22 -19.69 -9.55
N ALA A 33 -8.41 -19.83 -10.15
CA ALA A 33 -8.68 -19.29 -11.48
C ALA A 33 -8.48 -17.76 -11.52
N SER A 34 -8.97 -17.04 -10.51
CA SER A 34 -8.81 -15.59 -10.41
C SER A 34 -7.34 -15.20 -10.24
N LEU A 35 -6.58 -15.90 -9.41
CA LEU A 35 -5.15 -15.66 -9.23
C LEU A 35 -4.35 -15.89 -10.52
N LEU A 36 -4.69 -16.93 -11.29
CA LEU A 36 -4.07 -17.17 -12.60
C LEU A 36 -4.33 -16.01 -13.57
N VAL A 37 -5.57 -15.52 -13.63
CA VAL A 37 -5.93 -14.35 -14.48
C VAL A 37 -5.19 -13.09 -14.00
N ILE A 38 -5.17 -12.83 -12.70
CA ILE A 38 -4.47 -11.67 -12.13
C ILE A 38 -2.97 -11.74 -12.42
N PHE A 39 -2.36 -12.92 -12.28
CA PHE A 39 -0.94 -13.14 -12.58
C PHE A 39 -0.62 -12.91 -14.06
N LEU A 40 -1.47 -13.43 -14.95
CA LEU A 40 -1.31 -13.22 -16.39
C LEU A 40 -1.40 -11.73 -16.75
N LEU A 41 -2.35 -11.01 -16.14
CA LEU A 41 -2.49 -9.57 -16.33
C LEU A 41 -1.31 -8.79 -15.75
N ASP A 42 -0.80 -9.15 -14.58
CA ASP A 42 0.42 -8.56 -14.02
C ASP A 42 1.59 -8.70 -14.99
N PHE A 43 1.78 -9.89 -15.55
CA PHE A 43 2.83 -10.15 -16.53
C PHE A 43 2.69 -9.28 -17.78
N ILE A 44 1.48 -9.17 -18.33
CA ILE A 44 1.19 -8.34 -19.51
C ILE A 44 1.44 -6.86 -19.20
N ILE A 45 0.86 -6.34 -18.12
CA ILE A 45 0.96 -4.92 -17.71
C ILE A 45 2.41 -4.54 -17.45
N ARG A 46 3.17 -5.39 -16.75
CA ARG A 46 4.59 -5.17 -16.49
C ARG A 46 5.41 -5.12 -17.77
N THR A 47 5.08 -5.96 -18.75
CA THR A 47 5.73 -5.97 -20.06
C THR A 47 5.43 -4.68 -20.82
N ILE A 48 4.16 -4.27 -20.89
CA ILE A 48 3.71 -3.03 -21.54
C ILE A 48 4.40 -1.81 -20.91
N ILE A 49 4.35 -1.69 -19.59
CA ILE A 49 4.95 -0.55 -18.87
C ILE A 49 6.45 -0.50 -19.10
N ARG A 50 7.16 -1.64 -19.06
CA ARG A 50 8.60 -1.68 -19.33
C ARG A 50 8.93 -1.17 -20.75
N VAL A 51 8.17 -1.61 -21.76
CA VAL A 51 8.37 -1.18 -23.15
C VAL A 51 8.11 0.33 -23.30
N ILE A 52 7.05 0.84 -22.68
CA ILE A 52 6.72 2.27 -22.69
C ILE A 52 7.87 3.07 -22.07
N PHE A 53 8.33 2.69 -20.88
CA PHE A 53 9.43 3.39 -20.20
C PHE A 53 10.74 3.34 -21.00
N SER A 54 11.09 2.18 -21.58
CA SER A 54 12.28 2.06 -22.42
C SER A 54 12.20 2.95 -23.67
N LYS A 55 11.02 3.04 -24.29
CA LYS A 55 10.79 3.88 -25.47
C LYS A 55 10.82 5.38 -25.14
N ILE A 56 10.31 5.77 -23.97
CA ILE A 56 10.41 7.15 -23.47
C ILE A 56 11.87 7.50 -23.18
N ALA A 57 12.59 6.63 -22.46
CA ALA A 57 14.02 6.83 -22.16
C ALA A 57 14.85 7.01 -23.44
N SER A 58 14.59 6.21 -24.49
CA SER A 58 15.30 6.34 -25.77
C SER A 58 15.03 7.65 -26.54
N ARG A 59 13.94 8.37 -26.20
CA ARG A 59 13.52 9.62 -26.85
C ARG A 59 13.78 10.85 -25.98
N SER A 60 14.12 10.64 -24.71
CA SER A 60 14.36 11.67 -23.73
C SER A 60 15.76 12.27 -23.89
N LYS A 61 15.88 13.58 -23.69
CA LYS A 61 17.18 14.26 -23.59
C LYS A 61 17.73 14.25 -22.15
N THR A 62 16.96 13.75 -21.18
CA THR A 62 17.30 13.79 -19.76
C THR A 62 17.44 12.38 -19.19
N ASN A 63 18.36 12.21 -18.24
CA ASN A 63 18.59 10.92 -17.57
C ASN A 63 17.51 10.59 -16.51
N PHE A 64 16.39 11.32 -16.48
CA PHE A 64 15.37 11.13 -15.44
C PHE A 64 14.69 9.76 -15.55
N ASP A 65 14.43 9.30 -16.77
CA ASP A 65 13.74 8.04 -17.01
C ASP A 65 14.60 6.85 -16.57
N ASP A 66 15.92 6.92 -16.81
CA ASP A 66 16.89 5.93 -16.34
C ASP A 66 16.95 5.88 -14.81
N ILE A 67 16.93 7.05 -14.15
CA ILE A 67 16.86 7.16 -12.69
C ILE A 67 15.56 6.53 -12.15
N MET A 68 14.41 6.79 -12.79
CA MET A 68 13.12 6.20 -12.40
C MET A 68 13.11 4.67 -12.55
N VAL A 69 13.73 4.15 -13.62
CA VAL A 69 13.89 2.71 -13.83
C VAL A 69 14.80 2.09 -12.76
N ALA A 70 15.92 2.75 -12.43
CA ALA A 70 16.84 2.30 -11.38
C ALA A 70 16.16 2.20 -10.00
N HIS A 71 15.29 3.16 -9.68
CA HIS A 71 14.47 3.12 -8.46
C HIS A 71 13.25 2.20 -8.54
N LYS A 72 13.03 1.51 -9.66
CA LYS A 72 11.93 0.56 -9.90
C LYS A 72 10.54 1.21 -9.91
N VAL A 73 10.43 2.51 -10.23
CA VAL A 73 9.13 3.22 -10.35
C VAL A 73 8.18 2.50 -11.30
N PRO A 74 8.58 2.11 -12.54
CA PRO A 74 7.66 1.48 -13.49
C PRO A 74 7.13 0.16 -12.96
N ARG A 75 7.97 -0.60 -12.25
CA ARG A 75 7.59 -1.88 -11.65
C ARG A 75 6.55 -1.67 -10.54
N ASN A 76 6.76 -0.69 -9.67
CA ASN A 76 5.84 -0.43 -8.57
C ASN A 76 4.46 0.03 -9.07
N ILE A 77 4.44 0.86 -10.12
CA ILE A 77 3.19 1.30 -10.77
C ILE A 77 2.47 0.13 -11.46
N ALA A 78 3.22 -0.77 -12.11
CA ALA A 78 2.64 -1.92 -12.79
C ALA A 78 1.81 -2.82 -11.86
N HIS A 79 2.28 -3.03 -10.63
CA HIS A 79 1.61 -3.88 -9.65
C HIS A 79 0.33 -3.27 -9.07
N ILE A 80 0.05 -1.98 -9.30
CA ILE A 80 -1.19 -1.34 -8.82
C ILE A 80 -2.42 -1.90 -9.54
N PHE A 81 -2.34 -2.12 -10.85
CA PHE A 81 -3.49 -2.58 -11.64
C PHE A 81 -3.95 -4.01 -11.28
N PRO A 82 -3.06 -5.01 -11.19
CA PRO A 82 -3.43 -6.36 -10.75
C PRO A 82 -3.97 -6.38 -9.33
N LEU A 83 -3.47 -5.51 -8.45
CA LEU A 83 -3.99 -5.39 -7.10
C LEU A 83 -5.42 -4.83 -7.08
N ILE A 84 -5.73 -3.78 -7.85
CA ILE A 84 -7.10 -3.27 -7.96
C ILE A 84 -8.05 -4.37 -8.44
N LEU A 85 -7.60 -5.18 -9.40
CA LEU A 85 -8.37 -6.33 -9.86
C LEU A 85 -8.56 -7.36 -8.75
N ALA A 86 -7.50 -7.71 -8.01
CA ALA A 86 -7.57 -8.61 -6.87
C ALA A 86 -8.56 -8.12 -5.81
N TYR A 87 -8.53 -6.83 -5.47
CA TYR A 87 -9.45 -6.20 -4.53
C TYR A 87 -10.92 -6.30 -4.95
N LYS A 88 -11.20 -6.15 -6.25
CA LYS A 88 -12.56 -6.26 -6.79
C LYS A 88 -13.05 -7.69 -6.96
N THR A 89 -12.14 -8.67 -7.09
CA THR A 89 -12.51 -10.04 -7.46
C THR A 89 -12.46 -10.99 -6.27
N ILE A 90 -11.35 -11.03 -5.54
CA ILE A 90 -11.08 -12.05 -4.51
C ILE A 90 -12.09 -11.98 -3.35
N PRO A 91 -12.34 -10.83 -2.70
CA PRO A 91 -13.32 -10.77 -1.59
C PRO A 91 -14.74 -11.14 -2.05
N ASN A 92 -15.10 -10.81 -3.31
CA ASN A 92 -16.41 -11.09 -3.88
C ASN A 92 -16.66 -12.58 -4.17
N ILE A 93 -15.63 -13.43 -4.11
CA ILE A 93 -15.81 -14.89 -4.15
C ILE A 93 -16.45 -15.38 -2.85
N PHE A 94 -16.12 -14.73 -1.73
CA PHE A 94 -16.57 -15.11 -0.39
C PHE A 94 -17.91 -14.46 -0.01
N PHE A 95 -18.81 -14.19 -0.95
CA PHE A 95 -20.05 -13.45 -0.66
C PHE A 95 -20.98 -14.17 0.33
N GLU A 96 -20.97 -15.51 0.34
CA GLU A 96 -21.70 -16.35 1.32
C GLU A 96 -20.97 -16.44 2.68
N HIS A 97 -19.72 -15.97 2.76
CA HIS A 97 -18.84 -16.07 3.94
C HIS A 97 -18.32 -14.69 4.38
N PRO A 98 -19.15 -13.87 5.07
CA PRO A 98 -18.81 -12.48 5.38
C PRO A 98 -17.47 -12.30 6.11
N GLN A 99 -17.16 -13.18 7.06
CA GLN A 99 -15.90 -13.12 7.82
C GLN A 99 -14.67 -13.22 6.90
N TRP A 100 -14.69 -14.16 5.95
CA TRP A 100 -13.61 -14.35 4.98
C TRP A 100 -13.56 -13.21 3.96
N LYS A 101 -14.72 -12.73 3.50
CA LYS A 101 -14.80 -11.54 2.63
C LYS A 101 -14.11 -10.34 3.29
N PHE A 102 -14.50 -9.98 4.51
CA PHE A 102 -13.90 -8.85 5.23
C PHE A 102 -12.41 -9.04 5.49
N PHE A 103 -11.99 -10.25 5.83
CA PHE A 103 -10.57 -10.56 6.04
C PHE A 103 -9.76 -10.31 4.76
N PHE A 104 -10.16 -10.88 3.62
CA PHE A 104 -9.45 -10.70 2.36
C PHE A 104 -9.52 -9.28 1.83
N GLU A 105 -10.64 -8.58 2.03
CA GLU A 105 -10.79 -7.17 1.69
C GLU A 105 -9.75 -6.31 2.43
N LYS A 106 -9.69 -6.41 3.77
CA LYS A 106 -8.69 -5.71 4.58
C LYS A 106 -7.26 -6.11 4.22
N PHE A 107 -7.01 -7.41 4.03
CA PHE A 107 -5.69 -7.92 3.68
C PHE A 107 -5.16 -7.33 2.37
N ILE A 108 -5.99 -7.32 1.31
CA ILE A 108 -5.62 -6.75 0.01
C ILE A 108 -5.43 -5.22 0.12
N LEU A 109 -6.26 -4.52 0.90
CA LEU A 109 -6.10 -3.09 1.15
C LEU A 109 -4.76 -2.76 1.83
N VAL A 110 -4.34 -3.54 2.83
CA VAL A 110 -3.05 -3.35 3.51
C VAL A 110 -1.87 -3.55 2.54
N ILE A 111 -1.96 -4.56 1.67
CA ILE A 111 -0.97 -4.76 0.59
C ILE A 111 -0.97 -3.56 -0.36
N GLY A 112 -2.15 -3.02 -0.68
CA GLY A 112 -2.27 -1.84 -1.54
C GLY A 112 -1.68 -0.58 -0.97
N ILE A 113 -1.95 -0.29 0.29
CA ILE A 113 -1.33 0.82 1.01
C ILE A 113 0.20 0.68 0.96
N SER A 114 0.71 -0.52 1.23
CA SER A 114 2.14 -0.82 1.19
C SER A 114 2.76 -0.59 -0.20
N LEU A 115 2.08 -1.05 -1.26
CA LEU A 115 2.52 -0.84 -2.65
C LEU A 115 2.53 0.66 -3.03
N VAL A 116 1.53 1.42 -2.59
CA VAL A 116 1.47 2.88 -2.83
C VAL A 116 2.62 3.58 -2.11
N ILE A 117 2.89 3.26 -0.84
CA ILE A 117 4.01 3.82 -0.07
C ILE A 117 5.35 3.53 -0.77
N TRP A 118 5.57 2.29 -1.21
CA TRP A 118 6.79 1.92 -1.92
C TRP A 118 6.90 2.58 -3.30
N GLY A 119 5.78 2.72 -4.02
CA GLY A 119 5.68 3.46 -5.27
C GLY A 119 6.06 4.92 -5.10
N LEU A 120 5.43 5.63 -4.17
CA LEU A 120 5.75 7.02 -3.84
C LEU A 120 7.20 7.17 -3.38
N SER A 121 7.67 6.31 -2.48
CA SER A 121 9.06 6.34 -2.00
C SER A 121 10.07 6.13 -3.13
N SER A 122 9.76 5.30 -4.12
CA SER A 122 10.58 5.11 -5.32
C SER A 122 10.59 6.38 -6.20
N ILE A 123 9.44 7.03 -6.39
CA ILE A 123 9.32 8.29 -7.13
C ILE A 123 10.13 9.40 -6.45
N PHE A 124 9.95 9.60 -5.14
CA PHE A 124 10.67 10.66 -4.41
C PHE A 124 12.18 10.45 -4.39
N ARG A 125 12.65 9.20 -4.31
CA ARG A 125 14.09 8.88 -4.46
C ARG A 125 14.59 9.18 -5.87
N SER A 126 13.77 8.92 -6.90
CA SER A 126 14.11 9.28 -8.28
C SER A 126 14.21 10.80 -8.46
N ILE A 127 13.26 11.55 -7.89
CA ILE A 127 13.26 13.02 -7.89
C ILE A 127 14.50 13.55 -7.17
N ARG A 128 14.85 13.00 -6.01
CA ARG A 128 16.06 13.36 -5.25
C ARG A 128 17.32 13.27 -6.11
N ASP A 129 17.54 12.11 -6.72
CA ASP A 129 18.75 11.85 -7.50
C ASP A 129 18.79 12.69 -8.77
N PHE A 130 17.63 12.93 -9.38
CA PHE A 130 17.50 13.84 -10.52
C PHE A 130 17.78 15.30 -10.15
N LEU A 131 17.27 15.78 -9.02
CA LEU A 131 17.54 17.16 -8.59
C LEU A 131 19.03 17.38 -8.31
N LYS A 132 19.75 16.34 -7.87
CA LYS A 132 21.20 16.38 -7.67
C LYS A 132 22.02 16.46 -8.94
N THR A 133 21.45 16.18 -10.12
CA THR A 133 22.20 16.33 -11.39
C THR A 133 22.35 17.80 -11.80
N PHE A 134 21.60 18.73 -11.19
CA PHE A 134 21.73 20.15 -11.50
C PHE A 134 22.81 20.81 -10.63
N ASP A 135 23.85 21.36 -11.27
CA ASP A 135 24.94 22.05 -10.57
C ASP A 135 24.45 23.17 -9.64
N ARG A 136 23.42 23.91 -10.04
CA ARG A 136 22.81 24.99 -9.25
C ARG A 136 22.17 24.54 -7.93
N LEU A 137 21.92 23.24 -7.76
CA LEU A 137 21.27 22.67 -6.58
C LEU A 137 22.23 21.86 -5.69
N LYS A 138 23.51 21.75 -6.04
CA LYS A 138 24.50 20.95 -5.29
C LYS A 138 24.67 21.37 -3.84
N ASP A 139 24.63 22.67 -3.57
CA ASP A 139 24.79 23.22 -2.21
C ASP A 139 23.47 23.25 -1.41
N LYS A 140 22.37 22.73 -1.98
CA LYS A 140 21.08 22.67 -1.31
C LYS A 140 20.92 21.33 -0.60
N PRO A 141 20.31 21.29 0.61
CA PRO A 141 20.10 20.05 1.36
C PRO A 141 18.91 19.23 0.81
N ILE A 142 18.97 18.84 -0.47
CA ILE A 142 17.91 18.07 -1.17
C ILE A 142 17.57 16.80 -0.38
N ASP A 143 18.58 16.18 0.23
CA ASP A 143 18.45 14.96 1.02
C ASP A 143 17.51 15.16 2.20
N SER A 144 17.71 16.23 2.96
CA SER A 144 16.88 16.58 4.11
C SER A 144 15.44 16.86 3.69
N TYR A 145 15.22 17.59 2.59
CA TYR A 145 13.86 17.88 2.12
C TYR A 145 13.11 16.62 1.70
N ILE A 146 13.74 15.76 0.90
CA ILE A 146 13.11 14.50 0.46
C ILE A 146 12.91 13.55 1.64
N GLN A 147 13.84 13.51 2.60
CA GLN A 147 13.73 12.69 3.80
C GLN A 147 12.53 13.10 4.66
N VAL A 148 12.31 14.40 4.86
CA VAL A 148 11.13 14.90 5.58
C VAL A 148 9.84 14.46 4.87
N LEU A 149 9.76 14.58 3.55
CA LEU A 149 8.61 14.08 2.78
C LEU A 149 8.41 12.56 2.92
N MET A 150 9.50 11.79 2.91
CA MET A 150 9.44 10.34 3.14
C MET A 150 8.88 10.00 4.53
N ILE A 151 9.24 10.74 5.58
CA ILE A 151 8.68 10.54 6.92
C ILE A 151 7.16 10.68 6.89
N PHE A 152 6.62 11.71 6.24
CA PHE A 152 5.17 11.89 6.10
C PHE A 152 4.50 10.75 5.32
N ILE A 153 5.13 10.23 4.26
CA ILE A 153 4.61 9.10 3.48
C ILE A 153 4.55 7.82 4.33
N TRP A 154 5.61 7.54 5.09
CA TRP A 154 5.63 6.38 5.99
C TRP A 154 4.64 6.51 7.13
N LEU A 155 4.53 7.71 7.72
CA LEU A 155 3.60 7.96 8.83
C LEU A 155 2.15 7.82 8.37
N THR A 156 1.78 8.44 7.24
CA THR A 156 0.43 8.29 6.66
C THR A 156 0.15 6.86 6.25
N GLY A 157 1.17 6.14 5.78
CA GLY A 157 1.10 4.74 5.44
C GLY A 157 0.80 3.81 6.62
N VAL A 158 1.57 3.92 7.69
CA VAL A 158 1.36 3.18 8.95
C VAL A 158 -0.02 3.49 9.51
N PHE A 159 -0.39 4.78 9.51
CA PHE A 159 -1.70 5.21 9.93
C PHE A 159 -2.82 4.55 9.10
N ALA A 160 -2.71 4.57 7.77
CA ALA A 160 -3.72 4.00 6.88
C ALA A 160 -3.88 2.49 7.09
N VAL A 161 -2.79 1.75 7.32
CA VAL A 161 -2.85 0.33 7.69
C VAL A 161 -3.60 0.14 9.00
N PHE A 162 -3.27 0.93 10.02
CA PHE A 162 -3.96 0.86 11.32
C PHE A 162 -5.45 1.17 11.20
N ALA A 163 -5.81 2.21 10.42
CA ALA A 163 -7.19 2.57 10.16
C ALA A 163 -7.98 1.44 9.49
N VAL A 164 -7.41 0.78 8.48
CA VAL A 164 -8.05 -0.36 7.80
C VAL A 164 -8.25 -1.54 8.73
N VAL A 165 -7.25 -1.87 9.55
CA VAL A 165 -7.31 -3.01 10.47
C VAL A 165 -8.31 -2.74 11.59
N SER A 166 -8.17 -1.61 12.27
CA SER A 166 -8.97 -1.22 13.45
C SER A 166 -10.37 -0.74 13.09
N GLY A 167 -10.61 -0.32 11.84
CA GLY A 167 -11.90 0.24 11.41
C GLY A 167 -12.15 1.67 11.91
N ILE A 168 -11.12 2.35 12.43
CA ILE A 168 -11.21 3.72 12.93
C ILE A 168 -10.86 4.73 11.85
N THR A 169 -11.45 5.90 11.94
CA THR A 169 -11.17 7.04 11.07
C THR A 169 -9.91 7.80 11.48
N PHE A 170 -9.39 8.64 10.58
CA PHE A 170 -8.26 9.53 10.87
C PHE A 170 -8.51 10.46 12.05
N TRP A 171 -9.71 11.04 12.13
CA TRP A 171 -10.06 11.94 13.22
C TRP A 171 -10.12 11.24 14.57
N GLU A 172 -10.66 10.01 14.62
CA GLU A 172 -10.69 9.21 15.85
C GLU A 172 -9.28 8.83 16.32
N PHE A 173 -8.39 8.46 15.40
CA PHE A 173 -7.01 8.15 15.74
C PHE A 173 -6.24 9.37 16.24
N MET A 174 -6.39 10.53 15.57
CA MET A 174 -5.79 11.79 16.01
C MET A 174 -6.33 12.22 17.37
N ALA A 175 -7.63 12.05 17.63
CA ALA A 175 -8.22 12.31 18.93
C ALA A 175 -7.60 11.40 20.01
N GLY A 176 -7.48 10.10 19.74
CA GLY A 176 -6.85 9.14 20.66
C GLY A 176 -5.39 9.49 20.98
N LEU A 177 -4.58 9.83 19.97
CA LEU A 177 -3.21 10.31 20.19
C LEU A 177 -3.16 11.60 21.00
N GLY A 178 -4.09 12.54 20.73
CA GLY A 178 -4.23 13.77 21.48
C GLY A 178 -4.55 13.52 22.95
N THR A 179 -5.47 12.60 23.23
CA THR A 179 -5.82 12.18 24.60
C THR A 179 -4.61 11.57 25.32
N VAL A 180 -3.91 10.61 24.69
CA VAL A 180 -2.72 9.99 25.29
C VAL A 180 -1.62 11.04 25.53
N SER A 181 -1.40 11.96 24.59
CA SER A 181 -0.41 13.03 24.73
C SER A 181 -0.76 14.00 25.85
N ALA A 182 -2.02 14.40 25.96
CA ALA A 182 -2.50 15.26 27.05
C ALA A 182 -2.30 14.59 28.42
N VAL A 183 -2.58 13.29 28.53
CA VAL A 183 -2.35 12.52 29.76
C VAL A 183 -0.86 12.46 30.09
N ILE A 184 0.01 12.17 29.12
CA ILE A 184 1.46 12.15 29.33
C ILE A 184 1.95 13.52 29.81
N ILE A 185 1.55 14.60 29.14
CA ILE A 185 1.92 15.97 29.53
C ILE A 185 1.45 16.26 30.95
N LEU A 186 0.24 15.83 31.31
CA LEU A 186 -0.33 16.07 32.64
C LEU A 186 0.41 15.29 33.74
N VAL A 187 0.74 14.02 33.50
CA VAL A 187 1.46 13.16 34.46
C VAL A 187 2.90 13.63 34.66
N PHE A 188 3.59 14.06 33.61
CA PHE A 188 4.99 14.49 33.68
C PHE A 188 5.17 15.99 33.86
N LYS A 189 4.10 16.76 34.06
CA LYS A 189 4.13 18.23 34.12
C LYS A 189 5.21 18.75 35.09
N ASP A 190 5.23 18.22 36.31
CA ASP A 190 6.14 18.70 37.35
C ASP A 190 7.59 18.28 37.08
N THR A 191 7.81 17.09 36.51
CA THR A 191 9.14 16.64 36.07
C THR A 191 9.68 17.53 34.95
N ILE A 192 8.84 17.92 33.98
CA ILE A 192 9.21 18.82 32.89
C ILE A 192 9.56 20.21 33.45
N LEU A 193 8.75 20.75 34.38
CA LEU A 193 9.02 22.03 35.02
C LEU A 193 10.31 22.01 35.85
N GLY A 194 10.56 20.93 36.60
CA GLY A 194 11.80 20.74 37.34
C GLY A 194 13.03 20.66 36.43
N PHE A 195 12.92 19.96 35.29
CA PHE A 195 13.97 19.92 34.28
C PHE A 195 14.26 21.30 33.70
N VAL A 196 13.23 22.04 33.28
CA VAL A 196 13.37 23.40 32.74
C VAL A 196 14.00 24.33 33.77
N ALA A 197 13.60 24.25 35.05
CA ALA A 197 14.18 25.04 36.13
C ALA A 197 15.67 24.75 36.34
N SER A 198 16.11 23.49 36.21
CA SER A 198 17.53 23.13 36.35
C SER A 198 18.41 23.69 35.22
N ILE A 199 17.89 23.78 34.00
CA ILE A 199 18.58 24.42 32.86
C ILE A 199 18.59 25.94 33.03
N GLN A 200 17.46 26.53 33.42
CA GLN A 200 17.35 27.98 33.59
C GLN A 200 18.20 28.51 34.74
N GLY A 201 18.36 27.74 35.81
CA GLY A 201 19.18 28.13 36.97
C GLY A 201 20.68 27.86 36.84
N SER A 202 21.12 27.21 35.75
CA SER A 202 22.55 26.96 35.46
C SER A 202 23.15 27.93 34.44
N VAL A 203 22.34 28.86 33.92
CA VAL A 203 22.76 30.02 33.11
C VAL A 203 22.79 31.25 33.99
#